data_AF-A0A958N3D0-F1
#
_entry.id   AF-A0A958N3D0-F1
#
_cell.length_a   1.000
_cell.length_b   1.000
_cell.length_c   1.000
_cell.angle_alpha   90.00
_cell.angle_beta   90.00
_cell.angle_gamma   90.00
#
_symmetry.space_group_name_H-M   'P 1'
#
loop_
_entity.id
_entity.type
_entity.pdbx_description
1 polymer ?
#
loop_
_entity_poly.entity_id
_entity_poly.type
_entity_poly.pdbx_seq_one_letter_code
_entity_poly.pdbx_strand_id
1 'polypeptide(L)'
;MRKVLIALCFLAAAISINYSHATNKDDYNWQLARKLILSNKPIQAISVLNSLLRKSDLSSDIDKNQVYLTLGRAFYQLENYVESIKNYQNITKSSDFWPLAVEEMAWAYVALGKEEMALAKLQSLMTPIFDQVIGPEPYFLKAFAHLKICDYIGVFKTTDHFKKRYKDRILNLENLVKNNGKHSESIQLITMGKNGNLSFDLLTKKLEAFPFMFHRDKYLQRYFEELKRKSKSAEISIFKRLKYLAQRDLQEIRKNLKLLHLIEAEAIQRVHIAYEPNNKFRNHANFGGSEWLKFPSQGEEIWIDEIDKFHVQVKDCPKLEGRKKWAKK
;
A
#
# COMPACT_ATOMS: atom_id res chain seq x y z
N MET A 1 1.54 10.53 -31.04
CA MET A 1 1.14 9.13 -30.75
C MET A 1 1.45 8.64 -29.31
N ARG A 2 1.68 9.51 -28.32
CA ARG A 2 1.92 9.14 -26.90
C ARG A 2 0.78 9.50 -25.93
N LYS A 3 -0.32 10.07 -26.42
CA LYS A 3 -1.50 10.46 -25.62
C LYS A 3 -2.71 9.53 -25.76
N VAL A 4 -2.62 8.50 -26.60
CA VAL A 4 -3.77 7.62 -26.93
C VAL A 4 -3.67 6.23 -26.27
N LEU A 5 -2.48 5.77 -25.86
CA LEU A 5 -2.34 4.45 -25.23
C LEU A 5 -2.71 4.39 -23.74
N ILE A 6 -2.78 5.52 -23.03
CA ILE A 6 -3.22 5.54 -21.63
C ILE A 6 -4.76 5.50 -21.53
N ALA A 7 -5.48 5.86 -22.61
CA ALA A 7 -6.94 5.85 -22.63
C ALA A 7 -7.54 4.42 -22.78
N LEU A 8 -6.77 3.45 -23.29
CA LEU A 8 -7.30 2.12 -23.63
C LEU A 8 -7.15 1.05 -22.53
N CYS A 9 -6.45 1.33 -21.42
CA CYS A 9 -6.51 0.47 -20.23
C CYS A 9 -7.70 0.77 -19.30
N PHE A 10 -8.47 1.84 -19.55
CA PHE A 10 -9.57 2.26 -18.68
C PHE A 10 -10.97 1.77 -19.11
N LEU A 11 -11.08 1.05 -20.23
CA LEU A 11 -12.38 0.59 -20.75
C LEU A 11 -12.75 -0.87 -20.38
N ALA A 12 -11.84 -1.66 -19.80
CA ALA A 12 -12.13 -3.06 -19.42
C ALA A 12 -12.36 -3.29 -17.91
N ALA A 13 -12.57 -2.22 -17.13
CA ALA A 13 -13.01 -2.29 -15.73
C ALA A 13 -14.33 -1.55 -15.49
N ALA A 14 -15.14 -1.37 -16.54
CA ALA A 14 -16.51 -0.87 -16.43
C ALA A 14 -17.51 -1.99 -16.06
N ILE A 15 -17.11 -2.93 -15.19
CA ILE A 15 -18.00 -3.96 -14.66
C ILE A 15 -18.36 -3.57 -13.23
N SER A 16 -19.60 -3.10 -13.09
CA SER A 16 -20.39 -2.91 -11.86
C SER A 16 -19.78 -2.04 -10.74
N ILE A 17 -19.77 -0.72 -10.97
CA ILE A 17 -19.89 0.23 -9.86
C ILE A 17 -21.32 0.14 -9.33
N ASN A 18 -21.58 -0.83 -8.45
CA ASN A 18 -22.80 -0.84 -7.66
C ASN A 18 -22.76 0.34 -6.67
N TYR A 19 -23.76 1.20 -6.77
CA TYR A 19 -23.94 2.40 -5.98
C TYR A 19 -24.05 2.05 -4.49
N SER A 20 -23.20 2.64 -3.63
CA SER A 20 -23.62 2.90 -2.26
C SER A 20 -24.60 4.07 -2.32
N HIS A 21 -25.88 3.84 -2.04
CA HIS A 21 -26.84 4.94 -1.89
C HIS A 21 -26.30 5.89 -0.82
N ALA A 22 -26.09 7.16 -1.17
CA ALA A 22 -25.71 8.18 -0.21
C ALA A 22 -26.84 8.27 0.84
N THR A 23 -26.49 8.13 2.11
CA THR A 23 -27.47 8.10 3.21
C THR A 23 -27.96 9.52 3.53
N ASN A 24 -27.14 10.53 3.25
CA ASN A 24 -27.47 11.94 3.43
C ASN A 24 -26.68 12.84 2.46
N LYS A 25 -27.01 14.14 2.47
CA LYS A 25 -26.40 15.16 1.59
C LYS A 25 -24.90 15.33 1.78
N ASP A 26 -24.40 15.17 3.00
CA ASP A 26 -22.98 15.31 3.27
C ASP A 26 -22.20 14.12 2.70
N ASP A 27 -22.67 12.89 2.91
CA ASP A 27 -22.06 11.67 2.35
C ASP A 27 -22.05 11.74 0.82
N TYR A 28 -23.14 12.22 0.23
CA TYR A 28 -23.19 12.51 -1.20
C TYR A 28 -22.10 13.50 -1.64
N ASN A 29 -21.94 14.64 -0.94
CA ASN A 29 -20.94 15.64 -1.28
C ASN A 29 -19.50 15.11 -1.15
N TRP A 30 -19.23 14.31 -0.11
CA TRP A 30 -17.94 13.66 0.06
C TRP A 30 -17.67 12.64 -1.07
N GLN A 31 -18.66 11.82 -1.44
CA GLN A 31 -18.56 10.90 -2.57
C GLN A 31 -18.37 11.63 -3.90
N LEU A 32 -19.05 12.77 -4.09
CA LEU A 32 -18.88 13.63 -5.25
C LEU A 32 -17.45 14.17 -5.32
N ALA A 33 -16.90 14.67 -4.21
CA ALA A 33 -15.52 15.15 -4.16
C ALA A 33 -14.52 14.05 -4.57
N ARG A 34 -14.72 12.81 -4.09
CA ARG A 34 -13.90 11.67 -4.53
C ARG A 34 -14.02 11.40 -6.03
N LYS A 35 -15.23 11.45 -6.58
CA LYS A 35 -15.45 11.29 -8.02
C LYS A 35 -14.77 12.39 -8.82
N LEU A 36 -14.76 13.63 -8.32
CA LEU A 36 -14.07 14.76 -8.94
C LEU A 36 -12.54 14.56 -8.96
N ILE A 37 -11.94 14.10 -7.86
CA ILE A 37 -10.52 13.72 -7.78
C ILE A 37 -10.19 12.66 -8.85
N LEU A 38 -10.99 11.58 -8.91
CA LEU A 38 -10.83 10.52 -9.91
C LEU A 38 -11.01 11.00 -11.34
N SER A 39 -11.83 12.03 -11.55
CA SER A 39 -12.06 12.66 -12.86
C SER A 39 -11.05 13.76 -13.19
N ASN A 40 -9.93 13.83 -12.46
CA ASN A 40 -8.88 14.83 -12.60
C ASN A 40 -9.35 16.28 -12.42
N LYS A 41 -10.29 16.51 -11.50
CA LYS A 41 -10.82 17.83 -11.13
C LYS A 41 -10.60 18.14 -9.64
N PRO A 42 -9.34 18.10 -9.13
CA PRO A 42 -9.05 18.25 -7.70
C PRO A 42 -9.45 19.61 -7.13
N ILE A 43 -9.38 20.70 -7.91
CA ILE A 43 -9.76 22.05 -7.44
C ILE A 43 -11.26 22.11 -7.09
N GLN A 44 -12.12 21.51 -7.94
CA GLN A 44 -13.55 21.44 -7.65
C GLN A 44 -13.82 20.56 -6.43
N ALA A 45 -13.10 19.44 -6.30
CA ALA A 45 -13.20 18.57 -5.13
C ALA A 45 -12.84 19.32 -3.83
N ILE A 46 -11.75 20.10 -3.84
CA ILE A 46 -11.31 20.91 -2.69
C ILE A 46 -12.38 21.91 -2.28
N SER A 47 -13.03 22.57 -3.25
CA SER A 47 -14.15 23.48 -2.95
C SER A 47 -15.30 22.78 -2.21
N VAL A 48 -15.71 21.61 -2.70
CA VAL A 48 -16.76 20.79 -2.06
C VAL A 48 -16.34 20.35 -0.66
N LEU A 49 -15.10 19.87 -0.48
CA LEU A 49 -14.59 19.39 0.81
C LEU A 49 -14.44 20.53 1.84
N ASN A 50 -13.98 21.70 1.41
CA ASN A 50 -13.91 22.88 2.29
C ASN A 50 -15.32 23.34 2.72
N SER A 51 -16.33 23.21 1.85
CA SER A 51 -17.71 23.50 2.23
C SER A 51 -18.24 22.56 3.32
N LEU A 52 -17.80 21.28 3.31
CA LEU A 52 -18.11 20.32 4.37
C LEU A 52 -17.44 20.70 5.69
N LEU A 53 -16.16 21.08 5.67
CA LEU A 53 -15.42 21.45 6.87
C LEU A 53 -15.88 22.76 7.53
N ARG A 54 -16.56 23.65 6.79
CA ARG A 54 -17.12 24.91 7.33
C ARG A 54 -18.39 24.71 8.16
N LYS A 55 -19.04 23.54 8.08
CA LYS A 55 -20.22 23.23 8.88
C LYS A 55 -19.81 22.99 10.34
N SER A 56 -20.61 23.51 11.28
CA SER A 56 -20.42 23.24 12.72
C SER A 56 -20.58 21.75 13.01
N ASP A 57 -21.63 21.16 12.43
CA ASP A 57 -22.01 19.77 12.66
C ASP A 57 -22.10 19.04 11.32
N LEU A 58 -21.17 18.10 11.12
CA LEU A 58 -21.24 17.13 10.03
C LEU A 58 -22.23 16.03 10.41
N SER A 59 -22.93 15.48 9.42
CA SER A 59 -23.72 14.27 9.65
C SER A 59 -22.87 13.15 10.27
N SER A 60 -23.48 12.36 11.17
CA SER A 60 -22.87 11.18 11.80
C SER A 60 -22.28 10.17 10.82
N ASP A 61 -22.73 10.17 9.57
CA ASP A 61 -22.26 9.22 8.55
C ASP A 61 -20.92 9.63 7.91
N ILE A 62 -20.39 10.83 8.22
CA ILE A 62 -19.06 11.27 7.81
C ILE A 62 -18.19 11.62 9.00
N ASP A 63 -17.04 10.96 9.07
CA ASP A 63 -15.94 11.35 9.93
C ASP A 63 -15.20 12.56 9.32
N LYS A 64 -14.99 13.61 10.11
CA LYS A 64 -14.16 14.77 9.73
C LYS A 64 -12.74 14.35 9.30
N ASN A 65 -12.17 13.32 9.92
CA ASN A 65 -10.88 12.75 9.52
C ASN A 65 -10.89 12.20 8.08
N GLN A 66 -12.01 11.62 7.64
CA GLN A 66 -12.21 11.12 6.27
C GLN A 66 -12.22 12.27 5.25
N VAL A 67 -12.76 13.43 5.64
CA VAL A 67 -12.73 14.66 4.82
C VAL A 67 -11.31 15.19 4.70
N TYR A 68 -10.57 15.27 5.81
CA TYR A 68 -9.16 15.68 5.80
C TYR A 68 -8.27 14.76 4.96
N LEU A 69 -8.47 13.44 5.06
CA LEU A 69 -7.74 12.47 4.23
C LEU A 69 -8.01 12.73 2.73
N THR A 70 -9.26 13.02 2.38
CA THR A 70 -9.65 13.28 0.99
C THR A 70 -9.10 14.61 0.48
N LEU A 71 -9.03 15.64 1.34
CA LEU A 71 -8.37 16.91 1.02
C LEU A 71 -6.87 16.72 0.80
N GLY A 72 -6.19 15.97 1.67
CA GLY A 72 -4.78 15.66 1.54
C GLY A 72 -4.46 15.03 0.18
N ARG A 73 -5.28 14.08 -0.27
CA ARG A 73 -5.16 13.44 -1.59
C ARG A 73 -5.40 14.40 -2.75
N ALA A 74 -6.37 15.31 -2.62
CA ALA A 74 -6.62 16.32 -3.65
C ALA A 74 -5.45 17.30 -3.80
N PHE A 75 -4.84 17.73 -2.69
CA PHE A 75 -3.64 18.57 -2.71
C PHE A 75 -2.42 17.81 -3.22
N TYR A 76 -2.27 16.53 -2.89
CA TYR A 76 -1.23 15.67 -3.45
C TYR A 76 -1.33 15.58 -4.97
N GLN A 77 -2.54 15.39 -5.51
CA GLN A 77 -2.78 15.35 -6.96
C GLN A 77 -2.45 16.69 -7.66
N LEU A 78 -2.50 17.79 -6.93
CA LEU A 78 -2.07 19.12 -7.40
C LEU A 78 -0.56 19.37 -7.22
N GLU A 79 0.20 18.36 -6.80
CA GLU A 79 1.62 18.45 -6.46
C GLU A 79 1.91 19.46 -5.31
N ASN A 80 0.87 19.87 -4.58
CA ASN A 80 1.00 20.71 -3.40
C ASN A 80 1.19 19.82 -2.16
N TYR A 81 2.37 19.22 -2.06
CA TYR A 81 2.71 18.27 -1.00
C TYR A 81 2.69 18.89 0.40
N VAL A 82 2.99 20.19 0.52
CA VAL A 82 2.97 20.91 1.80
C VAL A 82 1.55 20.98 2.35
N GLU A 83 0.59 21.42 1.53
CA GLU A 83 -0.82 21.45 1.96
C GLU A 83 -1.39 20.04 2.13
N SER A 84 -0.94 19.08 1.32
CA SER A 84 -1.29 17.67 1.50
C SER A 84 -0.92 17.17 2.91
N ILE A 85 0.33 17.38 3.33
CA ILE A 85 0.82 17.01 4.66
C ILE A 85 0.03 17.71 5.76
N LYS A 86 -0.23 19.02 5.65
CA LYS A 86 -1.03 19.76 6.65
C LYS A 86 -2.42 19.15 6.84
N ASN A 87 -3.08 18.75 5.74
CA ASN A 87 -4.38 18.11 5.84
C ASN A 87 -4.31 16.73 6.50
N TYR A 88 -3.30 15.91 6.18
CA TYR A 88 -3.11 14.63 6.87
C TYR A 88 -2.78 14.81 8.36
N GLN A 89 -2.07 15.87 8.75
CA GLN A 89 -1.77 16.18 10.16
C GLN A 89 -3.00 16.53 10.99
N ASN A 90 -4.09 16.98 10.36
CA ASN A 90 -5.36 17.22 11.05
C ASN A 90 -6.10 15.93 11.43
N ILE A 91 -5.65 14.77 10.95
CA ILE A 91 -6.23 13.47 11.31
C ILE A 91 -5.71 13.05 12.68
N THR A 92 -6.63 12.90 13.63
CA THR A 92 -6.33 12.57 15.02
C THR A 92 -5.72 11.16 15.15
N LYS A 93 -4.82 10.95 16.11
CA LYS A 93 -4.17 9.63 16.37
C LYS A 93 -5.16 8.54 16.78
N SER A 94 -6.26 8.91 17.42
CA SER A 94 -7.35 8.01 17.78
C SER A 94 -8.21 7.62 16.58
N SER A 95 -8.06 8.32 15.45
CA SER A 95 -8.80 8.01 14.24
C SER A 95 -8.24 6.74 13.62
N ASP A 96 -9.19 5.91 13.23
CA ASP A 96 -9.02 4.77 12.35
C ASP A 96 -8.34 5.12 11.01
N PHE A 97 -8.37 6.38 10.56
CA PHE A 97 -7.68 6.86 9.36
C PHE A 97 -6.21 7.22 9.57
N TRP A 98 -5.75 7.29 10.82
CA TRP A 98 -4.42 7.79 11.15
C TRP A 98 -3.27 6.98 10.53
N PRO A 99 -3.26 5.63 10.55
CA PRO A 99 -2.17 4.87 9.94
C PRO A 99 -2.03 5.16 8.44
N LEU A 100 -3.16 5.22 7.73
CA LEU A 100 -3.21 5.53 6.31
C LEU A 100 -2.77 6.99 6.03
N ALA A 101 -3.16 7.93 6.89
CA ALA A 101 -2.70 9.31 6.80
C ALA A 101 -1.17 9.43 6.98
N VAL A 102 -0.59 8.65 7.89
CA VAL A 102 0.86 8.60 8.11
C VAL A 102 1.60 8.03 6.91
N GLU A 103 1.05 6.99 6.29
CA GLU A 103 1.56 6.43 5.04
C GLU A 103 1.53 7.48 3.90
N GLU A 104 0.39 8.15 3.69
CA GLU A 104 0.25 9.17 2.64
C GLU A 104 1.08 10.44 2.93
N MET A 105 1.31 10.79 4.20
CA MET A 105 2.31 11.80 4.59
C MET A 105 3.72 11.39 4.17
N ALA A 106 4.09 10.12 4.37
CA ALA A 106 5.41 9.63 3.99
C ALA A 106 5.61 9.74 2.46
N TRP A 107 4.59 9.41 1.67
CA TRP A 107 4.61 9.64 0.21
C TRP A 107 4.86 11.11 -0.14
N ALA A 108 4.15 12.03 0.53
CA ALA A 108 4.33 13.47 0.32
C ALA A 108 5.73 13.97 0.74
N TYR A 109 6.32 13.40 1.80
CA TYR A 109 7.70 13.70 2.19
C TYR A 109 8.72 13.20 1.17
N VAL A 110 8.56 11.99 0.64
CA VAL A 110 9.41 11.47 -0.44
C VAL A 110 9.29 12.36 -1.69
N ALA A 111 8.08 12.79 -2.05
CA ALA A 111 7.87 13.69 -3.19
C ALA A 111 8.55 15.06 -3.01
N LEU A 112 8.77 15.50 -1.76
CA LEU A 112 9.52 16.71 -1.41
C LEU A 112 11.04 16.50 -1.31
N GLY A 113 11.57 15.29 -1.54
CA GLY A 113 12.98 14.97 -1.29
C GLY A 113 13.35 15.04 0.20
N LYS A 114 12.41 14.69 1.08
CA LYS A 114 12.58 14.66 2.54
C LYS A 114 12.49 13.22 3.06
N GLU A 115 13.34 12.36 2.54
CA GLU A 115 13.33 10.92 2.81
C GLU A 115 13.50 10.59 4.31
N GLU A 116 14.34 11.33 5.03
CA GLU A 116 14.51 11.14 6.49
C GLU A 116 13.19 11.32 7.25
N MET A 117 12.39 12.31 6.86
CA MET A 117 11.07 12.56 7.44
C MET A 117 10.08 11.46 7.08
N ALA A 118 10.15 10.96 5.84
CA ALA A 118 9.34 9.82 5.41
C ALA A 118 9.69 8.55 6.22
N LEU A 119 10.99 8.25 6.38
CA LEU A 119 11.46 7.12 7.18
C LEU A 119 11.00 7.20 8.64
N ALA A 120 11.03 8.39 9.26
CA ALA A 120 10.52 8.58 10.61
C ALA A 120 9.01 8.27 10.73
N LYS A 121 8.21 8.69 9.73
CA LYS A 121 6.77 8.36 9.66
C LYS A 121 6.55 6.86 9.49
N LEU A 122 7.28 6.22 8.58
CA LEU A 122 7.15 4.80 8.30
C LEU A 122 7.63 3.94 9.46
N GLN A 123 8.68 4.35 10.16
CA GLN A 123 9.14 3.66 11.37
C GLN A 123 8.04 3.60 12.44
N SER A 124 7.20 4.63 12.54
CA SER A 124 6.05 4.64 13.46
C SER A 124 4.99 3.60 13.06
N LEU A 125 4.80 3.34 11.77
CA LEU A 125 3.87 2.32 11.27
C LEU A 125 4.39 0.89 11.44
N MET A 126 5.71 0.71 11.51
CA MET A 126 6.36 -0.60 11.60
C MET A 126 6.46 -1.13 13.03
N THR A 127 5.78 -0.52 14.00
CA THR A 127 5.74 -1.02 15.38
C THR A 127 4.69 -2.13 15.51
N PRO A 128 4.88 -3.13 16.39
CA PRO A 128 4.00 -4.31 16.48
C PRO A 128 2.50 -4.02 16.66
N ILE A 129 2.16 -2.89 17.30
CA ILE A 129 0.76 -2.49 17.51
C ILE A 129 0.00 -2.24 16.20
N PHE A 130 0.71 -1.89 15.12
CA PHE A 130 0.12 -1.59 13.82
C PHE A 130 0.16 -2.77 12.85
N ASP A 131 0.77 -3.89 13.23
CA ASP A 131 1.02 -5.04 12.35
C ASP A 131 -0.23 -5.56 11.64
N GLN A 132 -1.40 -5.44 12.26
CA GLN A 132 -2.67 -5.94 11.73
C GLN A 132 -3.47 -4.90 10.92
N VAL A 133 -3.08 -3.62 11.00
CA VAL A 133 -3.81 -2.49 10.41
C VAL A 133 -3.04 -1.74 9.34
N ILE A 134 -1.77 -2.07 9.10
CA ILE A 134 -0.98 -1.54 7.97
C ILE A 134 -0.97 -2.51 6.79
N GLY A 135 -1.00 -1.94 5.59
CA GLY A 135 -0.90 -2.67 4.34
C GLY A 135 0.55 -3.00 3.96
N PRO A 136 0.75 -3.62 2.79
CA PRO A 136 2.09 -3.95 2.28
C PRO A 136 2.86 -2.72 1.76
N GLU A 137 2.18 -1.65 1.40
CA GLU A 137 2.74 -0.46 0.76
C GLU A 137 3.74 0.35 1.64
N PRO A 138 3.52 0.54 2.95
CA PRO A 138 4.51 1.13 3.84
C PRO A 138 5.91 0.48 3.77
N TYR A 139 5.98 -0.83 3.53
CA TYR A 139 7.26 -1.53 3.42
C TYR A 139 7.97 -1.18 2.12
N PHE A 140 7.24 -1.17 1.01
CA PHE A 140 7.76 -0.70 -0.27
C PHE A 140 8.24 0.75 -0.17
N LEU A 141 7.42 1.64 0.38
CA LEU A 141 7.77 3.05 0.51
C LEU A 141 8.99 3.25 1.42
N LYS A 142 9.12 2.46 2.49
CA LYS A 142 10.28 2.53 3.38
C LYS A 142 11.56 2.04 2.69
N ALA A 143 11.49 0.92 1.97
CA ALA A 143 12.60 0.43 1.17
C ALA A 143 12.98 1.44 0.07
N PHE A 144 11.99 2.08 -0.55
CA PHE A 144 12.20 3.12 -1.56
C PHE A 144 12.91 4.35 -0.98
N ALA A 145 12.48 4.81 0.20
CA ALA A 145 13.13 5.92 0.90
C ALA A 145 14.57 5.58 1.32
N HIS A 146 14.83 4.35 1.81
CA HIS A 146 16.18 3.86 2.09
C HIS A 146 17.06 3.85 0.83
N LEU A 147 16.53 3.36 -0.30
CA LEU A 147 17.24 3.35 -1.57
C LEU A 147 17.60 4.77 -2.04
N LYS A 148 16.70 5.74 -1.87
CA LYS A 148 16.89 7.15 -2.23
C LYS A 148 18.02 7.82 -1.45
N ILE A 149 18.23 7.45 -0.18
CA ILE A 149 19.35 7.91 0.65
C ILE A 149 20.54 6.96 0.65
N CYS A 150 20.53 5.95 -0.23
CA CYS A 150 21.63 5.01 -0.44
C CYS A 150 21.94 4.14 0.80
N ASP A 151 20.96 3.99 1.69
CA ASP A 151 20.97 3.05 2.81
C ASP A 151 20.53 1.67 2.33
N TYR A 152 21.44 0.99 1.62
CA TYR A 152 21.15 -0.34 1.06
C TYR A 152 20.92 -1.40 2.15
N ILE A 153 21.53 -1.25 3.33
CA ILE A 153 21.26 -2.15 4.46
C ILE A 153 19.79 -1.98 4.90
N GLY A 154 19.30 -0.74 4.97
CA GLY A 154 17.90 -0.43 5.24
C GLY A 154 16.92 -1.02 4.21
N VAL A 155 17.30 -1.07 2.93
CA VAL A 155 16.53 -1.77 1.89
C VAL A 155 16.33 -3.23 2.26
N PHE A 156 17.42 -3.99 2.43
CA PHE A 156 17.35 -5.43 2.70
C PHE A 156 16.71 -5.76 4.05
N LYS A 157 16.92 -4.94 5.08
CA LYS A 157 16.23 -5.10 6.36
C LYS A 157 14.72 -4.92 6.22
N THR A 158 14.28 -3.96 5.41
CA THR A 158 12.85 -3.70 5.21
C THR A 158 12.19 -4.81 4.41
N THR A 159 12.86 -5.34 3.39
CA THR A 159 12.35 -6.43 2.56
C THR A 159 12.30 -7.77 3.31
N ASP A 160 13.31 -8.07 4.13
CA ASP A 160 13.30 -9.22 5.04
C ASP A 160 12.17 -9.12 6.08
N HIS A 161 11.97 -7.93 6.66
CA HIS A 161 10.85 -7.69 7.57
C HIS A 161 9.49 -7.93 6.89
N PHE A 162 9.32 -7.47 5.64
CA PHE A 162 8.13 -7.74 4.85
C PHE A 162 7.90 -9.25 4.65
N LYS A 163 8.94 -9.98 4.21
CA LYS A 163 8.88 -11.44 3.95
C LYS A 163 8.45 -12.19 5.22
N LYS A 164 9.07 -11.87 6.36
CA LYS A 164 8.71 -12.45 7.67
C LYS A 164 7.26 -12.15 8.06
N ARG A 165 6.84 -10.89 7.93
CA ARG A 165 5.51 -10.44 8.34
C ARG A 165 4.37 -11.05 7.50
N TYR A 166 4.55 -11.10 6.18
CA TYR A 166 3.48 -11.47 5.25
C TYR A 166 3.38 -12.96 4.93
N LYS A 167 4.38 -13.78 5.32
CA LYS A 167 4.39 -15.23 5.07
C LYS A 167 3.08 -15.91 5.50
N ASP A 168 2.74 -15.81 6.79
CA ASP A 168 1.56 -16.48 7.34
C ASP A 168 0.26 -15.84 6.86
N ARG A 169 0.26 -14.51 6.68
CA ARG A 169 -0.88 -13.78 6.14
C ARG A 169 -1.23 -14.24 4.71
N ILE A 170 -0.24 -14.43 3.85
CA ILE A 170 -0.45 -14.94 2.49
C ILE A 170 -1.09 -16.33 2.54
N LEU A 171 -0.57 -17.23 3.37
CA LEU A 171 -1.12 -18.59 3.53
C LEU A 171 -2.59 -18.55 3.99
N ASN A 172 -2.91 -17.72 4.99
CA ASN A 172 -4.28 -17.56 5.48
C ASN A 172 -5.22 -17.02 4.40
N LEU A 173 -4.81 -15.98 3.67
CA LEU A 173 -5.62 -15.41 2.61
C LEU A 173 -5.80 -16.39 1.43
N GLU A 174 -4.77 -17.14 1.06
CA GLU A 174 -4.87 -18.16 0.02
C GLU A 174 -5.84 -19.29 0.42
N ASN A 175 -5.78 -19.74 1.68
CA ASN A 175 -6.72 -20.71 2.23
C ASN A 175 -8.16 -20.17 2.22
N LEU A 176 -8.35 -18.90 2.58
CA LEU A 176 -9.65 -18.24 2.52
C LEU A 176 -10.19 -18.19 1.08
N VAL A 177 -9.34 -17.90 0.10
CA VAL A 177 -9.73 -17.88 -1.32
C VAL A 177 -10.06 -19.28 -1.84
N LYS A 178 -9.22 -20.27 -1.57
CA LYS A 178 -9.41 -21.68 -1.98
C LYS A 178 -10.73 -22.24 -1.46
N ASN A 179 -11.07 -21.92 -0.22
CA ASN A 179 -12.31 -22.39 0.41
C ASN A 179 -13.54 -21.49 0.12
N ASN A 180 -13.50 -20.65 -0.91
CA ASN A 180 -14.59 -19.75 -1.29
C ASN A 180 -15.07 -18.82 -0.16
N GLY A 181 -14.14 -18.33 0.65
CA GLY A 181 -14.41 -17.51 1.82
C GLY A 181 -14.84 -18.32 3.05
N LYS A 182 -15.06 -19.64 2.93
CA LYS A 182 -15.49 -20.51 4.02
C LYS A 182 -14.30 -21.11 4.76
N HIS A 183 -13.84 -20.42 5.78
CA HIS A 183 -12.81 -20.88 6.72
C HIS A 183 -13.32 -20.89 8.16
N SER A 184 -12.67 -21.60 9.07
CA SER A 184 -13.08 -21.71 10.49
C SER A 184 -13.40 -20.36 11.13
N GLU A 185 -12.54 -19.37 10.89
CA GLU A 185 -12.61 -18.02 11.43
C GLU A 185 -13.79 -17.26 10.84
N SER A 186 -14.01 -17.37 9.52
CA SER A 186 -15.15 -16.75 8.86
C SER A 186 -16.49 -17.34 9.30
N ILE A 187 -16.54 -18.65 9.59
CA ILE A 187 -17.73 -19.32 10.12
C ILE A 187 -18.00 -18.82 11.54
N GLN A 188 -16.97 -18.73 12.38
CA GLN A 188 -17.08 -18.16 13.73
C GLN A 188 -17.56 -16.70 13.68
N LEU A 189 -17.01 -15.89 12.79
CA LEU A 189 -17.42 -14.50 12.57
C LEU A 189 -18.92 -14.39 12.22
N ILE A 190 -19.40 -15.22 11.31
CA ILE A 190 -20.82 -15.25 10.92
C ILE A 190 -21.70 -15.74 12.08
N THR A 191 -21.26 -16.75 12.84
CA THR A 191 -21.99 -17.22 14.03
C THR A 191 -22.09 -16.13 15.09
N MET A 192 -21.00 -15.40 15.37
CA MET A 192 -21.01 -14.24 16.27
C MET A 192 -21.97 -13.15 15.76
N GLY A 193 -21.95 -12.88 14.45
CA GLY A 193 -22.86 -11.95 13.80
C GLY A 193 -24.34 -12.33 13.93
N LYS A 194 -24.67 -13.62 13.79
CA LYS A 194 -26.03 -14.15 13.99
C LYS A 194 -26.53 -13.95 15.41
N ASN A 195 -25.64 -14.06 16.39
CA ASN A 195 -25.96 -13.93 17.81
C ASN A 195 -25.98 -12.47 18.29
N GLY A 196 -25.71 -11.48 17.41
CA GLY A 196 -25.63 -10.07 17.78
C GLY A 196 -24.36 -9.70 18.57
N ASN A 197 -23.46 -10.65 18.83
CA ASN A 197 -22.23 -10.47 19.60
C ASN A 197 -21.04 -10.11 18.71
N LEU A 198 -21.26 -9.38 17.62
CA LEU A 198 -20.21 -8.92 16.72
C LEU A 198 -19.46 -7.74 17.35
N SER A 199 -18.71 -8.00 18.43
CA SER A 199 -17.73 -7.02 18.92
C SER A 199 -16.45 -7.18 18.11
N PHE A 200 -16.07 -6.10 17.41
CA PHE A 200 -14.82 -6.07 16.66
C PHE A 200 -13.59 -6.14 17.56
N ASP A 201 -13.72 -5.78 18.84
CA ASP A 201 -12.65 -5.94 19.83
C ASP A 201 -12.32 -7.41 20.07
N LEU A 202 -13.32 -8.30 20.02
CA LEU A 202 -13.11 -9.76 20.10
C LEU A 202 -12.41 -10.32 18.85
N LEU A 203 -12.50 -9.62 17.71
CA LEU A 203 -11.92 -10.05 16.44
C LEU A 203 -10.44 -9.66 16.28
N THR A 204 -9.93 -8.74 17.11
CA THR A 204 -8.53 -8.30 17.07
C THR A 204 -7.52 -9.46 17.15
N LYS A 205 -7.81 -10.49 17.97
CA LYS A 205 -6.94 -11.68 18.09
C LYS A 205 -6.86 -12.55 16.83
N LYS A 206 -7.74 -12.34 15.85
CA LYS A 206 -7.85 -13.15 14.62
C LYS A 206 -7.79 -12.32 13.33
N LEU A 207 -7.39 -11.04 13.40
CA LEU A 207 -7.32 -10.15 12.22
C LEU A 207 -6.38 -10.67 11.13
N GLU A 208 -5.40 -11.50 11.49
CA GLU A 208 -4.47 -12.08 10.53
C GLU A 208 -5.12 -13.09 9.58
N ALA A 209 -6.25 -13.67 9.97
CA ALA A 209 -7.02 -14.60 9.14
C ALA A 209 -7.95 -13.89 8.14
N PHE A 210 -8.08 -12.56 8.25
CA PHE A 210 -9.04 -11.79 7.46
C PHE A 210 -8.37 -10.79 6.51
N PRO A 211 -9.06 -10.44 5.40
CA PRO A 211 -8.58 -9.43 4.47
C PRO A 211 -8.37 -8.07 5.14
N PHE A 212 -7.42 -7.31 4.61
CA PHE A 212 -7.10 -5.98 5.10
C PHE A 212 -8.36 -5.10 5.20
N MET A 213 -8.57 -4.51 6.39
CA MET A 213 -9.66 -3.57 6.68
C MET A 213 -11.08 -4.10 6.39
N PHE A 214 -11.29 -5.42 6.44
CA PHE A 214 -12.61 -6.01 6.15
C PHE A 214 -13.74 -5.45 7.04
N HIS A 215 -13.44 -5.06 8.28
CA HIS A 215 -14.41 -4.48 9.22
C HIS A 215 -15.00 -3.14 8.73
N ARG A 216 -14.31 -2.43 7.83
CA ARG A 216 -14.77 -1.16 7.23
C ARG A 216 -15.47 -1.33 5.90
N ASP A 217 -15.56 -2.55 5.39
CA ASP A 217 -16.19 -2.79 4.12
C ASP A 217 -17.71 -2.57 4.24
N LYS A 218 -18.23 -1.49 3.63
CA LYS A 218 -19.65 -1.11 3.71
C LYS A 218 -20.59 -2.25 3.29
N TYR A 219 -20.18 -3.11 2.36
CA TYR A 219 -20.96 -4.26 1.94
C TYR A 219 -21.00 -5.34 3.01
N LEU A 220 -19.86 -5.68 3.62
CA LEU A 220 -19.83 -6.60 4.76
C LEU A 220 -20.68 -6.08 5.92
N GLN A 221 -20.54 -4.80 6.30
CA GLN A 221 -21.36 -4.20 7.36
C GLN A 221 -22.84 -4.36 7.07
N ARG A 222 -23.28 -4.03 5.84
CA ARG A 222 -24.67 -4.23 5.41
C ARG A 222 -25.10 -5.70 5.48
N TYR A 223 -24.28 -6.63 5.00
CA TYR A 223 -24.62 -8.06 5.08
C TYR A 223 -24.69 -8.56 6.53
N PHE A 224 -23.86 -8.05 7.44
CA PHE A 224 -23.96 -8.37 8.86
C PHE A 224 -25.25 -7.82 9.49
N GLU A 225 -25.71 -6.63 9.09
CA GLU A 225 -27.02 -6.12 9.52
C GLU A 225 -28.18 -6.97 8.96
N GLU A 226 -28.10 -7.42 7.71
CA GLU A 226 -29.06 -8.35 7.12
C GLU A 226 -29.02 -9.73 7.80
N LEU A 227 -27.84 -10.15 8.27
CA LEU A 227 -27.64 -11.41 8.99
C LEU A 227 -28.32 -11.40 10.37
N LYS A 228 -28.33 -10.26 11.07
CA LYS A 228 -29.11 -10.08 12.32
C LYS A 228 -30.60 -10.34 12.11
N ARG A 229 -31.11 -10.09 10.90
CA ARG A 229 -32.49 -10.40 10.48
C ARG A 229 -32.68 -11.86 10.03
N LYS A 230 -31.72 -12.74 10.36
CA LYS A 230 -31.69 -14.18 10.04
C LYS A 230 -31.74 -14.49 8.53
N SER A 231 -31.21 -13.61 7.69
CA SER A 231 -31.15 -13.83 6.24
C SER A 231 -30.08 -14.87 5.86
N LYS A 232 -30.50 -15.99 5.27
CA LYS A 232 -29.58 -17.03 4.75
C LYS A 232 -28.80 -16.56 3.51
N SER A 233 -29.36 -15.64 2.71
CA SER A 233 -28.65 -15.09 1.54
C SER A 233 -27.49 -14.17 1.97
N ALA A 234 -27.63 -13.46 3.09
CA ALA A 234 -26.57 -12.61 3.64
C ALA A 234 -25.31 -13.40 4.01
N GLU A 235 -25.45 -14.60 4.57
CA GLU A 235 -24.32 -15.49 4.88
C GLU A 235 -23.50 -15.85 3.63
N ILE A 236 -24.18 -16.21 2.53
CA ILE A 236 -23.52 -16.50 1.25
C ILE A 236 -22.81 -15.26 0.71
N SER A 237 -23.43 -14.08 0.83
CA SER A 237 -22.85 -12.81 0.40
C SER A 237 -21.62 -12.41 1.21
N ILE A 238 -21.59 -12.69 2.52
CA ILE A 238 -20.42 -12.46 3.38
C ILE A 238 -19.25 -13.30 2.91
N PHE A 239 -19.43 -14.62 2.71
CA PHE A 239 -18.36 -15.49 2.22
C PHE A 239 -17.82 -15.05 0.85
N LYS A 240 -18.73 -14.73 -0.09
CA LYS A 240 -18.34 -14.20 -1.40
C LYS A 240 -17.55 -12.90 -1.28
N ARG A 241 -17.96 -11.98 -0.39
CA ARG A 241 -17.29 -10.71 -0.17
C ARG A 241 -15.92 -10.88 0.49
N LEU A 242 -15.81 -11.75 1.49
CA LEU A 242 -14.53 -12.09 2.12
C LEU A 242 -13.54 -12.70 1.10
N LYS A 243 -14.00 -13.63 0.25
CA LYS A 243 -13.19 -14.17 -0.84
C LYS A 243 -12.67 -13.06 -1.76
N TYR A 244 -13.55 -12.17 -2.21
CA TYR A 244 -13.20 -11.06 -3.09
C TYR A 244 -12.16 -10.13 -2.44
N LEU A 245 -12.36 -9.76 -1.17
CA LEU A 245 -11.43 -8.91 -0.43
C LEU A 245 -10.08 -9.60 -0.24
N ALA A 246 -10.06 -10.91 0.02
CA ALA A 246 -8.83 -11.69 0.14
C ALA A 246 -8.04 -11.74 -1.18
N GLN A 247 -8.72 -11.92 -2.31
CA GLN A 247 -8.11 -11.88 -3.64
C GLN A 247 -7.46 -10.51 -3.92
N ARG A 248 -8.16 -9.43 -3.59
CA ARG A 248 -7.64 -8.07 -3.71
C ARG A 248 -6.42 -7.85 -2.81
N ASP A 249 -6.47 -8.31 -1.57
CA ASP A 249 -5.37 -8.18 -0.61
C ASP A 249 -4.12 -8.95 -1.09
N LEU A 250 -4.30 -10.19 -1.54
CA LEU A 250 -3.23 -10.98 -2.17
C LEU A 250 -2.63 -10.28 -3.40
N GLN A 251 -3.46 -9.63 -4.22
CA GLN A 251 -2.98 -8.89 -5.39
C GLN A 251 -2.10 -7.70 -4.96
N GLU A 252 -2.50 -6.93 -3.96
CA GLU A 252 -1.71 -5.82 -3.43
C GLU A 252 -0.41 -6.29 -2.77
N ILE A 253 -0.44 -7.39 -2.00
CA ILE A 253 0.75 -8.00 -1.42
C ILE A 253 1.73 -8.43 -2.52
N ARG A 254 1.25 -9.14 -3.54
CA ARG A 254 2.08 -9.59 -4.68
C ARG A 254 2.66 -8.42 -5.46
N LYS A 255 1.87 -7.37 -5.68
CA LYS A 255 2.34 -6.14 -6.35
C LYS A 255 3.47 -5.50 -5.56
N ASN A 256 3.31 -5.30 -4.26
CA ASN A 256 4.34 -4.69 -3.41
C ASN A 256 5.57 -5.58 -3.27
N LEU A 257 5.41 -6.90 -3.20
CA LEU A 257 6.54 -7.85 -3.22
C LEU A 257 7.38 -7.70 -4.50
N LYS A 258 6.74 -7.58 -5.67
CA LYS A 258 7.44 -7.31 -6.94
C LYS A 258 8.19 -5.98 -6.89
N LEU A 259 7.57 -4.93 -6.36
CA LEU A 259 8.22 -3.62 -6.21
C LEU A 259 9.42 -3.68 -5.26
N LEU A 260 9.30 -4.43 -4.16
CA LEU A 260 10.39 -4.68 -3.22
C LEU A 260 11.56 -5.41 -3.89
N HIS A 261 11.30 -6.46 -4.68
CA HIS A 261 12.33 -7.15 -5.45
C HIS A 261 13.04 -6.22 -6.45
N LEU A 262 12.30 -5.32 -7.11
CA LEU A 262 12.89 -4.31 -8.00
C LEU A 262 13.82 -3.35 -7.23
N ILE A 263 13.44 -2.94 -6.02
CA ILE A 263 14.30 -2.10 -5.17
C ILE A 263 15.54 -2.87 -4.70
N GLU A 264 15.40 -4.14 -4.30
CA GLU A 264 16.53 -5.00 -3.93
C GLU A 264 17.52 -5.11 -5.11
N ALA A 265 17.02 -5.39 -6.32
CA ALA A 265 17.84 -5.49 -7.53
C ALA A 265 18.59 -4.18 -7.83
N GLU A 266 17.90 -3.04 -7.75
CA GLU A 266 18.51 -1.71 -7.93
C GLU A 266 19.58 -1.43 -6.86
N ALA A 267 19.35 -1.81 -5.60
CA ALA A 267 20.34 -1.67 -4.53
C ALA A 267 21.60 -2.51 -4.81
N ILE A 268 21.44 -3.78 -5.21
CA ILE A 268 22.56 -4.66 -5.61
C ILE A 268 23.34 -4.04 -6.77
N GLN A 269 22.64 -3.58 -7.81
CA GLN A 269 23.25 -2.98 -8.98
C GLN A 269 24.09 -1.75 -8.63
N ARG A 270 23.56 -0.84 -7.78
CA ARG A 270 24.30 0.34 -7.34
C ARG A 270 25.54 -0.01 -6.52
N VAL A 271 25.45 -0.99 -5.62
CA VAL A 271 26.60 -1.45 -4.83
C VAL A 271 27.66 -2.06 -5.74
N HIS A 272 27.26 -2.86 -6.73
CA HIS A 272 28.17 -3.49 -7.68
C HIS A 272 28.91 -2.45 -8.54
N ILE A 273 28.18 -1.49 -9.13
CA ILE A 273 28.76 -0.39 -9.91
C ILE A 273 29.71 0.45 -9.04
N ALA A 274 29.35 0.70 -7.77
CA ALA A 274 30.21 1.43 -6.85
C ALA A 274 31.53 0.71 -6.56
N TYR A 275 31.57 -0.63 -6.59
CA TYR A 275 32.76 -1.40 -6.24
C TYR A 275 33.77 -1.54 -7.38
N GLU A 276 33.40 -1.29 -8.63
CA GLU A 276 34.30 -1.36 -9.79
C GLU A 276 35.10 -0.05 -9.94
N PRO A 277 36.40 0.00 -9.55
CA PRO A 277 37.15 1.27 -9.44
C PRO A 277 37.54 1.90 -10.78
N ASN A 278 37.23 1.25 -11.91
CA ASN A 278 37.81 1.56 -13.22
C ASN A 278 36.79 1.60 -14.37
N ASN A 279 35.51 1.86 -14.10
CA ASN A 279 34.53 1.90 -15.17
C ASN A 279 34.50 3.28 -15.86
N LYS A 280 35.42 3.47 -16.83
CA LYS A 280 35.12 4.28 -18.01
C LYS A 280 33.92 3.61 -18.67
N PHE A 281 32.76 4.25 -18.64
CA PHE A 281 31.55 3.82 -19.35
C PHE A 281 31.93 3.29 -20.74
N ARG A 282 32.05 1.97 -20.87
CA ARG A 282 32.24 1.32 -22.15
C ARG A 282 30.86 1.12 -22.75
N ASN A 283 30.74 1.70 -23.93
CA ASN A 283 29.60 1.69 -24.81
C ASN A 283 28.83 0.37 -24.81
N HIS A 284 27.51 0.53 -24.79
CA HIS A 284 26.46 -0.34 -25.31
C HIS A 284 26.79 -1.84 -25.50
N ALA A 285 26.04 -2.64 -24.74
CA ALA A 285 25.72 -4.04 -24.93
C ALA A 285 26.22 -4.69 -26.23
N ASN A 286 26.98 -5.77 -26.08
CA ASN A 286 27.01 -6.85 -27.05
C ASN A 286 26.56 -8.14 -26.35
N PHE A 287 25.48 -8.73 -26.87
CA PHE A 287 25.10 -10.10 -26.55
C PHE A 287 26.05 -11.05 -27.31
N GLY A 288 26.63 -12.00 -26.60
CA GLY A 288 27.35 -13.14 -27.16
C GLY A 288 26.93 -14.40 -26.43
N GLY A 289 26.23 -15.29 -27.12
CA GLY A 289 25.80 -16.58 -26.56
C GLY A 289 26.96 -17.57 -26.48
N SER A 290 27.17 -18.10 -25.27
CA SER A 290 27.17 -19.55 -24.97
C SER A 290 26.99 -19.71 -23.46
N GLU A 291 25.75 -19.42 -23.07
CA GLU A 291 24.93 -20.06 -22.03
C GLU A 291 25.55 -20.31 -20.65
N TRP A 292 25.05 -19.51 -19.68
CA TRP A 292 25.05 -19.59 -18.21
C TRP A 292 26.24 -19.05 -17.38
N LEU A 293 25.88 -18.20 -16.41
CA LEU A 293 26.70 -17.63 -15.34
C LEU A 293 26.43 -18.44 -14.06
N LYS A 294 27.45 -19.08 -13.47
CA LYS A 294 27.32 -19.79 -12.18
C LYS A 294 27.76 -18.90 -11.03
N PHE A 295 26.85 -18.65 -10.08
CA PHE A 295 27.20 -18.03 -8.82
C PHE A 295 27.59 -19.10 -7.78
N PRO A 296 28.70 -18.95 -7.04
CA PRO A 296 29.03 -19.87 -5.95
C PRO A 296 28.06 -19.64 -4.78
N SER A 297 27.20 -20.62 -4.50
CA SER A 297 26.34 -20.62 -3.32
C SER A 297 27.13 -21.10 -2.10
N GLN A 298 27.31 -20.25 -1.10
CA GLN A 298 27.50 -20.71 0.27
C GLN A 298 26.24 -20.35 1.06
N GLY A 299 25.37 -21.34 1.26
CA GLY A 299 24.37 -21.39 2.32
C GLY A 299 23.16 -20.46 2.20
N GLU A 300 22.05 -21.05 1.77
CA GLU A 300 20.65 -20.66 2.05
C GLU A 300 20.13 -19.35 1.40
N GLU A 301 19.80 -19.53 0.12
CA GLU A 301 18.80 -18.82 -0.70
C GLU A 301 19.11 -17.42 -1.25
N ILE A 302 19.58 -17.41 -2.50
CA ILE A 302 19.45 -16.28 -3.43
C ILE A 302 19.02 -16.87 -4.77
N TRP A 303 17.87 -16.43 -5.31
CA TRP A 303 17.52 -16.67 -6.70
C TRP A 303 17.14 -15.34 -7.37
N ILE A 304 18.07 -14.92 -8.24
CA ILE A 304 18.21 -13.66 -9.00
C ILE A 304 17.83 -13.88 -10.48
N ASP A 305 17.51 -15.10 -10.86
CA ASP A 305 17.34 -15.62 -12.22
C ASP A 305 16.02 -15.21 -12.92
N GLU A 306 15.14 -14.49 -12.24
CA GLU A 306 13.98 -13.81 -12.87
C GLU A 306 14.20 -12.31 -13.13
N ILE A 307 15.36 -11.76 -12.75
CA ILE A 307 15.67 -10.31 -12.83
C ILE A 307 16.09 -9.88 -14.25
N ASP A 308 16.42 -10.83 -15.13
CA ASP A 308 16.96 -10.63 -16.49
C ASP A 308 16.03 -9.89 -17.47
N LYS A 309 14.80 -9.52 -17.06
CA LYS A 309 13.84 -8.78 -17.88
C LYS A 309 13.68 -7.30 -17.51
N PHE A 310 14.37 -6.79 -16.50
CA PHE A 310 14.20 -5.41 -16.03
C PHE A 310 15.42 -4.53 -16.33
N HIS A 311 15.16 -3.37 -16.93
CA HIS A 311 16.15 -2.30 -17.06
C HIS A 311 15.72 -1.13 -16.17
N VAL A 312 16.58 -0.70 -15.26
CA VAL A 312 16.29 0.43 -14.36
C VAL A 312 17.45 1.44 -14.38
N GLN A 313 17.09 2.71 -14.51
CA GLN A 313 17.91 3.86 -14.13
C GLN A 313 17.05 4.76 -13.26
N VAL A 314 17.47 5.02 -12.02
CA VAL A 314 16.84 6.05 -11.19
C VAL A 314 17.95 6.98 -10.70
N LYS A 315 18.07 8.17 -11.30
CA LYS A 315 19.22 9.06 -11.11
C LYS A 315 19.66 9.20 -9.64
N ASP A 316 20.95 8.87 -9.49
CA ASP A 316 22.01 8.98 -8.48
C ASP A 316 21.95 8.33 -7.09
N CYS A 317 22.78 7.27 -6.95
CA CYS A 317 23.86 7.08 -5.97
C CYS A 317 24.74 5.92 -6.48
N PRO A 318 26.01 6.10 -6.91
CA PRO A 318 27.17 6.51 -6.08
C PRO A 318 28.21 7.46 -6.77
N LYS A 319 29.21 7.97 -6.00
CA LYS A 319 30.57 8.29 -6.52
C LYS A 319 31.66 7.80 -5.54
N LEU A 320 32.62 7.03 -6.03
CA LEU A 320 33.90 6.78 -5.37
C LEU A 320 34.90 7.89 -5.75
N GLU A 321 35.34 8.72 -4.79
CA GLU A 321 36.61 9.44 -4.93
C GLU A 321 37.64 8.86 -3.96
N GLY A 322 38.62 8.16 -4.54
CA GLY A 322 39.94 7.91 -3.95
C GLY A 322 39.97 7.18 -2.62
N ARG A 323 40.22 5.87 -2.64
CA ARG A 323 41.12 5.28 -1.63
C ARG A 323 42.50 5.94 -1.82
N LYS A 324 42.73 7.11 -1.23
CA LYS A 324 44.10 7.52 -0.91
C LYS A 324 44.64 6.42 0.00
N LYS A 325 45.65 5.73 -0.52
CA LYS A 325 46.50 4.79 0.21
C LYS A 325 46.76 5.40 1.59
N TRP A 326 46.28 4.75 2.64
CA TRP A 326 46.95 4.87 3.93
C TRP A 326 48.28 4.17 3.75
N ALA A 327 49.25 4.97 3.30
CA ALA A 327 50.64 4.60 3.26
C ALA A 327 51.04 4.23 4.69
N LYS A 328 51.69 3.08 4.82
CA LYS A 328 52.60 2.81 5.92
C LYS A 328 53.48 4.05 6.14
N LYS A 329 53.44 4.60 7.34
CA LYS A 329 54.63 4.99 8.10
C LYS A 329 54.30 4.99 9.57
#